data_AF-A0A2E6E4G8-F1
#
_entry.id   AF-A0A2E6E4G8-F1
#
_cell.length_a   1.000
_cell.length_b   1.000
_cell.length_c   1.000
_cell.angle_alpha   90.00
_cell.angle_beta   90.00
_cell.angle_gamma   90.00
#
_symmetry.space_group_name_H-M   'P 1'
#
loop_
_entity.id
_entity.type
_entity.pdbx_description
1 polymer ?
#
loop_
_entity_poly.entity_id
_entity_poly.type
_entity_poly.pdbx_seq_one_letter_code
_entity_poly.pdbx_strand_id
1 'polypeptide(L)'
;MYNRFSRHSRSYFSSRRGSALGLFVLFTAFFTSLFSLLTPFTPAALAEGEAFTISESGGSTTVGENGSTDTFTVVLDVQPSTDVVFSVSSADENEATAAPSTLTFTSGNWDTPQTVTVTGVDDSIIDGSQTTALSIAVVDAISDDAYDGVADQTVSVSTTDNDTAGFTVTESGGSTTVAETGSTDTITVVLTKGPLTDVVLSV
;
A
#
# COMPACT_ATOMS: atom_id res chain seq x y z
N MET A 1 2.62 -62.54 -19.61
CA MET A 1 2.93 -63.68 -18.73
C MET A 1 4.44 -63.72 -18.51
N TYR A 2 4.86 -63.46 -17.26
CA TYR A 2 6.14 -63.72 -16.58
C TYR A 2 7.45 -63.75 -17.38
N ASN A 3 8.36 -62.82 -17.07
CA ASN A 3 9.79 -63.11 -17.12
C ASN A 3 10.40 -62.96 -15.71
N ARG A 4 11.00 -64.05 -15.22
CA ARG A 4 11.45 -64.25 -13.84
C ARG A 4 12.84 -63.65 -13.62
N PHE A 5 13.03 -63.07 -12.44
CA PHE A 5 14.33 -62.85 -11.80
C PHE A 5 15.10 -64.16 -11.61
N SER A 6 16.42 -64.15 -11.80
CA SER A 6 17.32 -65.02 -11.03
C SER A 6 18.70 -64.39 -10.79
N ARG A 7 19.20 -64.63 -9.59
CA ARG A 7 20.29 -63.96 -8.87
C ARG A 7 21.67 -64.51 -9.25
N HIS A 8 22.72 -63.74 -8.98
CA HIS A 8 23.99 -64.32 -8.54
C HIS A 8 24.67 -63.47 -7.45
N SER A 9 24.76 -64.08 -6.28
CA SER A 9 25.44 -63.62 -5.07
C SER A 9 26.93 -63.92 -5.16
N ARG A 10 27.81 -63.02 -4.69
CA ARG A 10 29.09 -63.40 -4.04
C ARG A 10 29.48 -62.37 -2.98
N SER A 11 29.29 -62.76 -1.74
CA SER A 11 29.86 -62.17 -0.53
C SER A 11 31.25 -62.75 -0.28
N TYR A 12 32.19 -61.92 0.16
CA TYR A 12 33.40 -62.35 0.87
C TYR A 12 33.49 -61.57 2.18
N PHE A 13 33.57 -62.32 3.28
CA PHE A 13 33.67 -61.85 4.65
C PHE A 13 34.97 -62.42 5.21
N SER A 14 35.81 -61.59 5.82
CA SER A 14 36.87 -62.00 6.77
C SER A 14 37.01 -60.88 7.80
N SER A 15 36.23 -60.90 8.88
CA SER A 15 36.56 -61.51 10.18
C SER A 15 37.89 -61.05 10.77
N ARG A 16 37.81 -60.15 11.75
CA ARG A 16 38.51 -60.27 13.04
C ARG A 16 37.75 -59.53 14.13
N ARG A 17 37.76 -60.16 15.30
CA ARG A 17 36.95 -59.96 16.51
C ARG A 17 37.49 -58.80 17.36
N GLY A 18 36.64 -58.15 18.16
CA GLY A 18 37.07 -57.48 19.39
C GLY A 18 36.27 -56.24 19.81
N SER A 19 35.19 -56.46 20.57
CA SER A 19 34.88 -55.80 21.84
C SER A 19 34.87 -54.26 21.98
N ALA A 20 33.64 -53.72 22.05
CA ALA A 20 33.09 -52.82 23.09
C ALA A 20 33.70 -51.43 23.43
N LEU A 21 32.74 -50.52 23.69
CA LEU A 21 32.77 -49.26 24.44
C LEU A 21 33.15 -47.99 23.67
N GLY A 22 32.18 -47.08 23.60
CA GLY A 22 32.26 -45.81 22.87
C GLY A 22 33.04 -44.72 23.59
N LEU A 23 33.30 -43.63 22.86
CA LEU A 23 33.58 -42.33 23.42
C LEU A 23 33.43 -41.26 22.34
N PHE A 24 32.59 -40.26 22.61
CA PHE A 24 32.35 -39.06 21.84
C PHE A 24 33.37 -38.00 22.28
N VAL A 25 34.27 -37.52 21.42
CA VAL A 25 35.09 -36.32 21.71
C VAL A 25 35.37 -35.51 20.44
N LEU A 26 35.16 -34.19 20.62
CA LEU A 26 35.28 -33.01 19.77
C LEU A 26 36.42 -32.97 18.74
N PHE A 27 36.08 -32.45 17.56
CA PHE A 27 37.03 -31.98 16.56
C PHE A 27 37.37 -30.51 16.84
N THR A 28 38.64 -30.24 17.18
CA THR A 28 39.20 -28.89 17.21
C THR A 28 39.74 -28.56 15.82
N ALA A 29 39.39 -27.39 15.28
CA ALA A 29 40.06 -26.84 14.12
C ALA A 29 40.39 -25.35 14.38
N PHE A 30 41.69 -25.09 14.52
CA PHE A 30 42.29 -23.76 14.44
C PHE A 30 42.28 -23.31 12.98
N PHE A 31 41.74 -22.11 12.70
CA PHE A 31 41.98 -21.40 11.45
C PHE A 31 42.34 -19.95 11.79
N THR A 32 43.63 -19.63 11.78
CA THR A 32 44.11 -18.24 11.86
C THR A 32 44.16 -17.68 10.45
N SER A 33 43.19 -16.84 10.11
CA SER A 33 43.23 -16.01 8.90
C SER A 33 42.97 -14.56 9.29
N LEU A 34 43.92 -13.70 8.94
CA LEU A 34 43.91 -12.26 9.13
C LEU A 34 42.87 -11.65 8.17
N PHE A 35 41.65 -11.42 8.65
CA PHE A 35 40.60 -10.73 7.88
C PHE A 35 40.60 -9.24 8.25
N SER A 36 40.74 -8.42 7.22
CA SER A 36 40.86 -6.96 7.25
C SER A 36 39.66 -6.28 7.91
N LEU A 37 39.90 -5.16 8.61
CA LEU A 37 38.86 -4.23 9.07
C LEU A 37 38.06 -3.72 7.86
N LEU A 38 36.92 -4.33 7.60
CA LEU A 38 35.73 -3.57 7.27
C LEU A 38 35.05 -3.30 8.59
N THR A 39 34.77 -2.03 8.91
CA THR A 39 33.66 -1.74 9.82
C THR A 39 32.48 -2.55 9.31
N PRO A 40 31.82 -3.40 10.11
CA PRO A 40 30.56 -3.95 9.66
C PRO A 40 29.70 -2.73 9.32
N PHE A 41 29.32 -2.60 8.05
CA PHE A 41 28.17 -1.80 7.72
C PHE A 41 27.06 -2.50 8.49
N THR A 42 26.64 -1.94 9.62
CA THR A 42 25.44 -2.39 10.30
C THR A 42 24.36 -2.16 9.25
N PRO A 43 23.79 -3.22 8.61
CA PRO A 43 22.55 -3.01 7.91
C PRO A 43 21.61 -2.43 8.97
N ALA A 44 20.87 -1.37 8.64
CA ALA A 44 19.73 -1.00 9.46
C ALA A 44 18.96 -2.29 9.72
N ALA A 45 18.89 -2.71 10.98
CA ALA A 45 18.15 -3.90 11.36
C ALA A 45 16.71 -3.61 10.96
N LEU A 46 16.29 -4.11 9.81
CA LEU A 46 14.87 -4.28 9.55
C LEU A 46 14.41 -5.21 10.67
N ALA A 47 13.39 -4.79 11.40
CA ALA A 47 12.82 -5.55 12.50
C ALA A 47 12.35 -6.91 11.96
N GLU A 48 13.20 -7.93 12.05
CA GLU A 48 12.84 -9.31 11.69
C GLU A 48 11.97 -9.85 12.83
N GLY A 49 10.70 -9.45 12.85
CA GLY A 49 9.73 -9.99 13.79
C GLY A 49 8.41 -9.24 13.88
N GLU A 50 8.39 -7.93 13.71
CA GLU A 50 7.17 -7.14 13.91
C GLU A 50 6.93 -6.24 12.69
N ALA A 51 5.84 -6.54 11.99
CA ALA A 51 5.44 -5.93 10.73
C ALA A 51 3.93 -6.11 10.54
N PHE A 52 3.40 -5.43 9.53
CA PHE A 52 2.04 -5.58 9.08
C PHE A 52 2.00 -5.67 7.56
N THR A 53 1.00 -6.37 7.04
CA THR A 53 0.80 -6.56 5.62
C THR A 53 -0.41 -5.75 5.14
N ILE A 54 -0.22 -4.98 4.07
CA ILE A 54 -1.31 -4.36 3.30
C ILE A 54 -1.59 -5.20 2.05
N SER A 55 -2.87 -5.45 1.76
CA SER A 55 -3.32 -6.05 0.50
C SER A 55 -4.42 -5.21 -0.14
N GLU A 56 -4.13 -4.61 -1.28
CA GLU A 56 -5.10 -3.83 -2.08
C GLU A 56 -6.02 -4.76 -2.87
N SER A 57 -7.32 -4.42 -3.00
CA SER A 57 -8.19 -5.18 -3.90
C SER A 57 -7.70 -5.05 -5.34
N GLY A 58 -7.62 -6.18 -6.05
CA GLY A 58 -7.15 -6.19 -7.45
C GLY A 58 -5.67 -5.82 -7.65
N GLY A 59 -4.91 -5.59 -6.57
CA GLY A 59 -3.48 -5.25 -6.63
C GLY A 59 -3.15 -3.77 -6.79
N SER A 60 -4.16 -2.89 -6.77
CA SER A 60 -4.00 -1.43 -6.80
C SER A 60 -5.29 -0.76 -6.34
N THR A 61 -5.20 0.39 -5.69
CA THR A 61 -6.36 1.18 -5.28
C THR A 61 -6.72 2.24 -6.33
N THR A 62 -7.92 2.13 -6.94
CA THR A 62 -8.42 3.11 -7.92
C THR A 62 -9.86 3.49 -7.63
N VAL A 63 -10.11 4.79 -7.50
CA VAL A 63 -11.43 5.38 -7.30
C VAL A 63 -11.70 6.45 -8.35
N GLY A 64 -12.94 6.93 -8.43
CA GLY A 64 -13.32 8.04 -9.27
C GLY A 64 -14.03 9.10 -8.44
N GLU A 65 -13.90 10.33 -8.89
CA GLU A 65 -14.59 11.49 -8.32
C GLU A 65 -16.11 11.36 -8.32
N ASN A 66 -16.66 10.40 -9.08
CA ASN A 66 -18.08 10.06 -9.03
C ASN A 66 -18.53 9.34 -7.73
N GLY A 67 -17.67 9.30 -6.71
CA GLY A 67 -17.91 8.64 -5.43
C GLY A 67 -17.72 7.12 -5.47
N SER A 68 -16.98 6.58 -6.44
CA SER A 68 -16.68 5.16 -6.45
C SER A 68 -15.75 4.79 -5.29
N THR A 69 -15.82 3.52 -4.90
CA THR A 69 -15.04 3.01 -3.78
C THR A 69 -14.13 1.86 -4.20
N ASP A 70 -13.02 1.73 -3.52
CA ASP A 70 -12.12 0.58 -3.58
C ASP A 70 -11.69 0.20 -2.15
N THR A 71 -10.99 -0.92 -1.97
CA THR A 71 -10.62 -1.40 -0.63
C THR A 71 -9.17 -1.85 -0.54
N PHE A 72 -8.64 -1.83 0.67
CA PHE A 72 -7.46 -2.61 1.03
C PHE A 72 -7.64 -3.19 2.42
N THR A 73 -6.86 -4.21 2.75
CA THR A 73 -6.85 -4.80 4.09
C THR A 73 -5.52 -4.62 4.76
N VAL A 74 -5.55 -4.43 6.07
CA VAL A 74 -4.37 -4.44 6.95
C VAL A 74 -4.45 -5.66 7.86
N VAL A 75 -3.33 -6.32 8.12
CA VAL A 75 -3.23 -7.43 9.08
C VAL A 75 -1.85 -7.41 9.76
N LEU A 76 -1.77 -7.80 11.03
CA LEU A 76 -0.49 -7.96 11.71
C LEU A 76 0.13 -9.30 11.37
N ASP A 77 1.46 -9.32 11.21
CA ASP A 77 2.18 -10.57 10.89
C ASP A 77 2.50 -11.39 12.16
N VAL A 78 2.45 -10.75 13.34
CA VAL A 78 2.71 -11.37 14.64
C VAL A 78 1.66 -10.94 15.67
N GLN A 79 1.35 -11.83 16.62
CA GLN A 79 0.42 -11.53 17.71
C GLN A 79 1.01 -10.48 18.66
N PRO A 80 0.32 -9.36 18.95
CA PRO A 80 0.77 -8.39 19.94
C PRO A 80 0.42 -8.83 21.37
N SER A 81 1.15 -8.30 22.35
CA SER A 81 0.90 -8.51 23.78
C SER A 81 -0.22 -7.61 24.32
N THR A 82 -0.33 -6.39 23.79
CA THR A 82 -1.45 -5.46 24.01
C THR A 82 -2.07 -5.02 22.68
N ASP A 83 -3.02 -4.10 22.71
CA ASP A 83 -3.63 -3.62 21.48
C ASP A 83 -2.61 -2.81 20.65
N VAL A 84 -2.70 -2.91 19.31
CA VAL A 84 -1.96 -2.09 18.35
C VAL A 84 -2.97 -1.28 17.57
N VAL A 85 -2.80 0.04 17.58
CA VAL A 85 -3.71 0.97 16.89
C VAL A 85 -2.99 1.59 15.71
N PHE A 86 -3.56 1.44 14.52
CA PHE A 86 -3.13 2.17 13.33
C PHE A 86 -3.99 3.39 13.11
N SER A 87 -3.37 4.45 12.62
CA SER A 87 -4.03 5.58 11.97
C SER A 87 -3.97 5.40 10.45
N VAL A 88 -5.02 5.86 9.76
CA VAL A 88 -5.11 5.92 8.30
C VAL A 88 -5.45 7.36 7.94
N SER A 89 -4.57 8.03 7.20
CA SER A 89 -4.74 9.43 6.80
C SER A 89 -4.52 9.61 5.31
N SER A 90 -5.26 10.55 4.70
CA SER A 90 -5.08 10.93 3.30
C SER A 90 -4.19 12.16 3.18
N ALA A 91 -3.31 12.18 2.19
CA ALA A 91 -2.53 13.37 1.85
C ALA A 91 -3.39 14.47 1.18
N ASP A 92 -4.51 14.09 0.57
CA ASP A 92 -5.49 15.02 -0.01
C ASP A 92 -6.91 14.45 0.13
N GLU A 93 -7.67 15.00 1.08
CA GLU A 93 -9.06 14.59 1.33
C GLU A 93 -10.05 15.16 0.30
N ASN A 94 -9.63 16.07 -0.60
CA ASN A 94 -10.47 16.50 -1.72
C ASN A 94 -10.44 15.50 -2.89
N GLU A 95 -9.45 14.60 -2.90
CA GLU A 95 -9.29 13.57 -3.93
C GLU A 95 -9.79 12.20 -3.47
N ALA A 96 -9.37 11.81 -2.26
CA ALA A 96 -9.67 10.49 -1.72
C ALA A 96 -9.75 10.52 -0.20
N THR A 97 -10.77 9.85 0.33
CA THR A 97 -10.93 9.62 1.77
C THR A 97 -10.87 8.13 2.08
N ALA A 98 -10.53 7.79 3.32
CA ALA A 98 -10.42 6.40 3.77
C ALA A 98 -11.16 6.20 5.09
N ALA A 99 -11.91 5.10 5.20
CA ALA A 99 -12.65 4.74 6.39
C ALA A 99 -12.55 3.24 6.72
N PRO A 100 -12.37 2.86 8.00
CA PRO A 100 -12.19 3.74 9.16
C PRO A 100 -10.81 4.43 9.15
N SER A 101 -10.70 5.60 9.81
CA SER A 101 -9.42 6.32 9.98
C SER A 101 -8.53 5.73 11.07
N THR A 102 -9.04 4.76 11.83
CA THR A 102 -8.27 3.98 12.80
C THR A 102 -8.61 2.51 12.72
N LEU A 103 -7.62 1.65 12.94
CA LEU A 103 -7.75 0.21 13.04
C LEU A 103 -7.17 -0.25 14.37
N THR A 104 -7.84 -1.17 15.06
CA THR A 104 -7.36 -1.70 16.35
C THR A 104 -7.22 -3.20 16.27
N PHE A 105 -5.99 -3.68 16.35
CA PHE A 105 -5.66 -5.08 16.48
C PHE A 105 -5.39 -5.41 17.95
N THR A 106 -5.85 -6.57 18.36
CA THR A 106 -5.77 -7.12 19.71
C THR A 106 -5.14 -8.50 19.60
N SER A 107 -4.74 -9.08 20.72
CA SER A 107 -4.28 -10.48 20.74
C SER A 107 -5.31 -11.49 20.21
N GLY A 108 -6.60 -11.13 20.12
CA GLY A 108 -7.67 -12.00 19.62
C GLY A 108 -8.04 -11.83 18.14
N ASN A 109 -7.57 -10.78 17.46
CA ASN A 109 -7.91 -10.50 16.05
C ASN A 109 -6.72 -10.02 15.19
N TRP A 110 -5.49 -10.06 15.71
CA TRP A 110 -4.27 -9.60 15.02
C TRP A 110 -4.08 -10.22 13.62
N ASP A 111 -4.44 -11.49 13.47
CA ASP A 111 -4.33 -12.30 12.25
C ASP A 111 -5.58 -12.23 11.36
N THR A 112 -6.58 -11.44 11.75
CA THR A 112 -7.79 -11.21 10.96
C THR A 112 -7.66 -9.89 10.20
N PRO A 113 -7.63 -9.90 8.85
CA PRO A 113 -7.53 -8.69 8.08
C PRO A 113 -8.69 -7.73 8.36
N GLN A 114 -8.36 -6.47 8.63
CA GLN A 114 -9.34 -5.39 8.75
C GLN A 114 -9.38 -4.59 7.46
N THR A 115 -10.58 -4.34 6.96
CA THR A 115 -10.81 -3.65 5.69
C THR A 115 -10.88 -2.14 5.89
N VAL A 116 -10.16 -1.41 5.05
CA VAL A 116 -10.32 0.03 4.83
C VAL A 116 -10.99 0.22 3.48
N THR A 117 -12.03 1.04 3.45
CA THR A 117 -12.71 1.47 2.23
C THR A 117 -12.19 2.86 1.85
N VAL A 118 -11.69 2.97 0.62
CA VAL A 118 -11.25 4.21 0.01
C VAL A 118 -12.37 4.72 -0.88
N THR A 119 -12.68 6.02 -0.79
CA THR A 119 -13.77 6.67 -1.55
C THR A 119 -13.21 7.86 -2.29
N GLY A 120 -13.43 7.93 -3.61
CA GLY A 120 -13.11 9.12 -4.41
C GLY A 120 -14.05 10.27 -4.06
N VAL A 121 -13.54 11.48 -4.07
CA VAL A 121 -14.30 12.69 -3.70
C VAL A 121 -14.56 13.52 -4.95
N ASP A 122 -15.81 13.95 -5.15
CA ASP A 122 -16.20 14.77 -6.30
C ASP A 122 -15.78 16.22 -6.04
N ASP A 123 -15.08 16.82 -7.00
CA ASP A 123 -14.79 18.24 -6.98
C ASP A 123 -15.38 18.96 -8.22
N SER A 124 -14.97 20.21 -8.45
CA SER A 124 -15.46 20.95 -9.61
C SER A 124 -14.34 21.57 -10.44
N ILE A 125 -13.19 20.92 -10.46
CA ILE A 125 -11.95 21.35 -11.08
C ILE A 125 -11.56 20.31 -12.13
N ILE A 126 -11.25 20.78 -13.34
CA ILE A 126 -10.69 19.91 -14.39
C ILE A 126 -9.18 19.87 -14.18
N ASP A 127 -8.72 18.90 -13.42
CA ASP A 127 -7.30 18.70 -13.12
C ASP A 127 -6.74 17.36 -13.62
N GLY A 128 -7.61 16.48 -14.13
CA GLY A 128 -7.24 15.18 -14.66
C GLY A 128 -7.06 14.14 -13.54
N SER A 129 -6.70 12.90 -13.90
CA SER A 129 -6.55 11.87 -12.85
C SER A 129 -5.39 12.17 -11.91
N GLN A 130 -5.69 12.24 -10.61
CA GLN A 130 -4.73 12.55 -9.56
C GLN A 130 -4.26 11.29 -8.82
N THR A 131 -3.13 11.42 -8.13
CA THR A 131 -2.58 10.36 -7.28
C THR A 131 -2.36 10.87 -5.87
N THR A 132 -3.04 10.24 -4.91
CA THR A 132 -3.01 10.60 -3.50
C THR A 132 -2.42 9.47 -2.67
N ALA A 133 -1.53 9.79 -1.74
CA ALA A 133 -0.98 8.80 -0.80
C ALA A 133 -1.87 8.70 0.44
N LEU A 134 -2.28 7.49 0.81
CA LEU A 134 -2.78 7.18 2.14
C LEU A 134 -1.63 6.69 3.01
N SER A 135 -1.46 7.26 4.21
CA SER A 135 -0.47 6.83 5.19
C SER A 135 -1.11 5.95 6.26
N ILE A 136 -0.50 4.79 6.51
CA ILE A 136 -0.91 3.83 7.54
C ILE A 136 0.24 3.72 8.54
N ALA A 137 0.00 4.20 9.77
CA ALA A 137 1.03 4.37 10.79
C ALA A 137 0.56 3.83 12.14
N VAL A 138 1.45 3.17 12.89
CA VAL A 138 1.19 2.81 14.29
C VAL A 138 1.05 4.08 15.12
N VAL A 139 0.12 4.09 16.07
CA VAL A 139 -0.05 5.18 17.03
C VAL A 139 0.63 4.77 18.33
N ASP A 140 1.94 5.06 18.43
CA ASP A 140 2.84 4.61 19.52
C ASP A 140 2.23 4.83 20.91
N ALA A 141 1.65 6.02 21.15
CA ALA A 141 1.14 6.42 22.46
C ALA A 141 0.02 5.53 23.04
N ILE A 142 -0.62 4.70 22.21
CA ILE A 142 -1.74 3.82 22.60
C ILE A 142 -1.59 2.39 22.07
N SER A 143 -0.40 2.04 21.57
CA SER A 143 -0.12 0.73 20.99
C SER A 143 0.82 -0.08 21.89
N ASP A 144 1.01 -1.36 21.57
CA ASP A 144 2.07 -2.19 22.14
C ASP A 144 3.44 -1.62 21.77
N ASP A 145 4.26 -1.27 22.77
CA ASP A 145 5.61 -0.69 22.63
C ASP A 145 6.52 -1.51 21.69
N ALA A 146 6.25 -2.81 21.51
CA ALA A 146 7.01 -3.64 20.58
C ALA A 146 6.88 -3.14 19.12
N TYR A 147 5.71 -2.57 18.78
CA TYR A 147 5.38 -2.05 17.46
C TYR A 147 5.89 -0.62 17.20
N ASP A 148 6.46 0.08 18.18
CA ASP A 148 6.98 1.46 18.02
C ASP A 148 8.07 1.57 16.94
N GLY A 149 8.77 0.47 16.66
CA GLY A 149 9.82 0.40 15.64
C GLY A 149 9.31 0.12 14.22
N VAL A 150 8.01 -0.14 14.05
CA VAL A 150 7.41 -0.50 12.77
C VAL A 150 7.27 0.75 11.90
N ALA A 151 7.82 0.70 10.69
CA ALA A 151 7.74 1.81 9.75
C ALA A 151 6.34 1.96 9.15
N ASP A 152 5.91 3.21 8.96
CA ASP A 152 4.70 3.56 8.23
C ASP A 152 4.71 2.97 6.81
N GLN A 153 3.53 2.59 6.33
CA GLN A 153 3.33 2.16 4.95
C GLN A 153 2.37 3.10 4.23
N THR A 154 2.51 3.17 2.91
CA THR A 154 1.67 4.02 2.07
C THR A 154 0.91 3.20 1.04
N VAL A 155 -0.36 3.53 0.82
CA VAL A 155 -1.16 3.07 -0.31
C VAL A 155 -1.30 4.23 -1.31
N SER A 156 -0.93 4.00 -2.57
CA SER A 156 -1.15 4.99 -3.63
C SER A 156 -2.54 4.82 -4.23
N VAL A 157 -3.34 5.87 -4.17
CA VAL A 157 -4.71 5.91 -4.70
C VAL A 157 -4.71 6.71 -6.00
N SER A 158 -5.20 6.11 -7.08
CA SER A 158 -5.50 6.84 -8.31
C SER A 158 -6.97 7.28 -8.29
N THR A 159 -7.23 8.59 -8.37
CA THR A 159 -8.57 9.15 -8.48
C THR A 159 -8.81 9.57 -9.94
N THR A 160 -9.84 9.01 -10.59
CA THR A 160 -10.18 9.38 -11.98
C THR A 160 -11.12 10.58 -12.00
N ASP A 161 -10.63 11.66 -12.61
CA ASP A 161 -11.38 12.87 -12.94
C ASP A 161 -12.64 12.56 -13.78
N ASN A 162 -13.77 13.13 -13.36
CA ASN A 162 -15.04 13.00 -14.07
C ASN A 162 -15.50 14.31 -14.74
N ASP A 163 -14.72 15.38 -14.61
CA ASP A 163 -15.07 16.69 -15.08
C ASP A 163 -14.81 16.91 -16.58
N THR A 164 -15.66 17.73 -17.18
CA THR A 164 -15.61 18.04 -18.61
C THR A 164 -15.65 19.54 -18.84
N ALA A 165 -14.72 20.01 -19.67
CA ALA A 165 -14.64 21.41 -20.07
C ALA A 165 -15.93 21.90 -20.73
N GLY A 166 -16.41 23.07 -20.28
CA GLY A 166 -17.60 23.70 -20.82
C GLY A 166 -17.71 25.15 -20.37
N PHE A 167 -18.56 25.89 -21.09
CA PHE A 167 -18.95 27.24 -20.72
C PHE A 167 -20.41 27.49 -21.10
N THR A 168 -21.02 28.44 -20.43
CA THR A 168 -22.38 28.93 -20.72
C THR A 168 -22.32 30.39 -21.12
N VAL A 169 -23.22 30.79 -22.01
CA VAL A 169 -23.42 32.19 -22.43
C VAL A 169 -24.86 32.56 -22.10
N THR A 170 -25.02 33.64 -21.34
CA THR A 170 -26.34 34.18 -20.98
C THR A 170 -26.45 35.61 -21.50
N GLU A 171 -27.41 35.86 -22.38
CA GLU A 171 -27.73 37.20 -22.90
C GLU A 171 -28.48 38.02 -21.85
N SER A 172 -28.22 39.33 -21.78
CA SER A 172 -29.02 40.19 -20.89
C SER A 172 -30.47 40.25 -21.39
N GLY A 173 -31.42 40.11 -20.47
CA GLY A 173 -32.85 40.11 -20.82
C GLY A 173 -33.32 38.92 -21.69
N GLY A 174 -32.48 37.90 -21.90
CA GLY A 174 -32.83 36.69 -22.66
C GLY A 174 -32.76 36.83 -24.20
N SER A 175 -32.25 37.94 -24.71
CA SER A 175 -31.95 38.15 -26.13
C SER A 175 -30.94 39.27 -26.32
N THR A 176 -29.98 39.09 -27.22
CA THR A 176 -29.10 40.19 -27.65
C THR A 176 -29.71 40.99 -28.80
N THR A 177 -30.29 42.15 -28.48
CA THR A 177 -30.80 43.12 -29.45
C THR A 177 -30.17 44.50 -29.22
N VAL A 178 -29.52 45.02 -30.25
CA VAL A 178 -28.92 46.37 -30.23
C VAL A 178 -29.40 47.21 -31.40
N ALA A 179 -29.50 48.52 -31.21
CA ALA A 179 -29.89 49.49 -32.23
C ALA A 179 -28.65 50.18 -32.82
N GLU A 180 -28.68 50.46 -34.13
CA GLU A 180 -27.63 51.19 -34.85
C GLU A 180 -27.42 52.62 -34.31
N THR A 181 -28.36 53.13 -33.51
CA THR A 181 -28.26 54.41 -32.81
C THR A 181 -27.37 54.35 -31.55
N GLY A 182 -26.74 53.20 -31.26
CA GLY A 182 -25.72 53.06 -30.23
C GLY A 182 -26.21 52.49 -28.90
N SER A 183 -27.23 51.62 -28.88
CA SER A 183 -27.54 50.86 -27.67
C SER A 183 -26.53 49.73 -27.47
N THR A 184 -26.21 49.42 -26.23
CA THR A 184 -25.33 48.30 -25.86
C THR A 184 -26.13 47.17 -25.24
N ASP A 185 -25.64 45.96 -25.41
CA ASP A 185 -26.09 44.79 -24.68
C ASP A 185 -24.86 44.07 -24.08
N THR A 186 -25.09 43.28 -23.04
CA THR A 186 -24.06 42.51 -22.36
C THR A 186 -24.41 41.03 -22.40
N ILE A 187 -23.41 40.19 -22.69
CA ILE A 187 -23.49 38.76 -22.43
C ILE A 187 -22.63 38.43 -21.21
N THR A 188 -23.08 37.47 -20.41
CA THR A 188 -22.28 36.88 -19.34
C THR A 188 -21.78 35.52 -19.81
N VAL A 189 -20.48 35.27 -19.66
CA VAL A 189 -19.85 33.99 -19.98
C VAL A 189 -19.29 33.37 -18.70
N VAL A 190 -19.62 32.10 -18.44
CA VAL A 190 -19.22 31.39 -17.21
C VAL A 190 -18.73 29.99 -17.56
N LEU A 191 -17.57 29.58 -17.01
CA LEU A 191 -17.09 28.20 -17.14
C LEU A 191 -17.93 27.26 -16.28
N THR A 192 -18.21 26.05 -16.78
CA THR A 192 -19.03 25.06 -16.05
C THR A 192 -18.26 24.33 -14.96
N LYS A 193 -16.93 24.32 -15.05
CA LYS A 193 -15.98 23.74 -14.09
C LYS A 193 -14.73 24.63 -14.01
N GLY A 194 -14.02 24.58 -12.89
CA GLY A 194 -12.81 25.32 -12.62
C GLY A 194 -11.63 24.80 -13.46
N PRO A 195 -10.89 25.65 -14.16
CA PRO A 195 -9.69 25.22 -14.88
C PRO A 195 -8.44 25.34 -14.01
N LEU A 196 -7.44 24.47 -14.23
CA LEU A 196 -6.11 24.61 -13.61
C LEU A 196 -5.26 25.76 -14.19
N THR A 197 -5.57 26.18 -15.41
CA THR A 197 -4.80 27.20 -16.14
C THR A 197 -5.74 28.19 -16.83
N ASP A 198 -5.21 29.34 -17.23
CA ASP A 198 -5.99 30.38 -17.88
C ASP A 198 -6.71 29.86 -19.14
N VAL A 199 -8.03 30.08 -19.19
CA VAL A 199 -8.87 29.75 -20.35
C VAL A 199 -9.06 31.00 -21.20
N VAL A 200 -8.64 30.93 -22.46
CA VAL A 200 -8.88 31.99 -23.45
C VAL A 200 -10.11 31.63 -24.29
N LEU A 201 -11.16 32.43 -24.18
CA LEU A 201 -12.32 32.36 -25.05
C LEU A 201 -12.18 33.43 -26.14
N SER A 202 -12.32 33.02 -27.40
CA SER A 202 -12.34 33.95 -28.53
C SER A 202 -13.78 34.39 -28.80
N VAL A 203 -13.99 35.71 -28.88
CA VAL A 203 -15.28 36.36 -29.17
C VAL A 203 -15.26 37.04 -30.53
#